data_AF-A0A819Z6M6-F1
#
_entry.id   AF-A0A819Z6M6-F1
#
_cell.length_a   1.000
_cell.length_b   1.000
_cell.length_c   1.000
_cell.angle_alpha   90.00
_cell.angle_beta   90.00
_cell.angle_gamma   90.00
#
_symmetry.space_group_name_H-M   'P 1'
#
loop_
_entity.id
_entity.type
_entity.pdbx_description
1 polymer ?
#
loop_
_entity_poly.entity_id
_entity_poly.type
_entity_poly.pdbx_seq_one_letter_code
_entity_poly.pdbx_strand_id
1 'polypeptide(L)'
;LSIVQSSEKHDTRPLLIYWIVYSSLISVEYLGHNLFNSLVFYWLIKCIFLLWFMASGARIVSRLFVEENGAFDDVQVDKHEDIQKEAFTEETNNEVANSPTDLLTYQTNMERILQWITTLEEKYGNQDKTLSNDLNIIKEQFQNHEDFILTLNKDENQVDDILSQVNQLLTSTDIPLQTQEENEIIEQIGILNEKWRLLRSKSLDRQSILHKTIMKLQTDQMESFATWLSQIEERISTNLEAMEDSIPGIDRQYQQLIQLQDELIVQQEISQSLENFIIAVDDSTSVDQEYDSTEIENKLVDCSKRWEYICNFVQQHWVQLQEVKTQFEDFEINRDKLDQWLTSKEDEIRKTNTKDTDKVHFIQQTESEIDDIQQVIHLLDNSLNLLGKYFDPVSSNKFKILNEQRNNFEQRLTQLIDDLQQCSLQLKQSDDSINKNRQISMKSDFDLSAEKHIEWIDNIERILNEELQPEEQEDIIRNVKITYLLYDDDHFKEFIQTGNNITKQLKDADEDSTEHEFALKTLKKRWHELHEQILKCEQDIEQSKFSNDLSEYITRF
;
A
#
# COMPACT_ATOMS: atom_id res chain seq x y z
N LEU A 1 -16.76 18.75 -11.05
CA LEU A 1 -17.80 19.82 -11.02
C LEU A 1 -18.64 19.77 -12.31
N SER A 2 -19.17 18.60 -12.67
CA SER A 2 -19.81 18.36 -13.97
C SER A 2 -20.86 17.25 -13.92
N ILE A 3 -21.66 17.22 -12.85
CA ILE A 3 -22.83 16.32 -12.75
C ILE A 3 -23.99 17.13 -12.15
N VAL A 4 -24.49 18.10 -12.92
CA VAL A 4 -25.80 18.71 -12.64
C VAL A 4 -26.45 19.02 -13.99
N GLN A 5 -26.96 17.98 -14.66
CA GLN A 5 -28.04 18.09 -15.66
C GLN A 5 -28.45 16.68 -16.12
N SER A 6 -29.11 15.94 -15.25
CA SER A 6 -30.07 14.92 -15.68
C SER A 6 -31.32 15.04 -14.81
N SER A 7 -32.42 15.31 -15.49
CA SER A 7 -33.76 15.51 -14.95
C SER A 7 -34.36 14.15 -14.63
N GLU A 8 -34.04 13.58 -13.48
CA GLU A 8 -34.88 12.54 -12.86
C GLU A 8 -34.62 12.56 -11.36
N LYS A 9 -35.62 13.00 -10.59
CA LYS A 9 -35.61 12.91 -9.13
C LYS A 9 -35.77 11.44 -8.73
N HIS A 10 -34.70 10.66 -8.86
CA HIS A 10 -34.56 9.45 -8.07
C HIS A 10 -34.18 9.88 -6.65
N ASP A 11 -34.92 9.36 -5.67
CA ASP A 11 -34.72 9.66 -4.25
C ASP A 11 -33.30 9.24 -3.86
N THR A 12 -32.38 10.21 -3.75
CA THR A 12 -30.95 10.00 -3.45
C THR A 12 -30.69 9.70 -1.97
N ARG A 13 -31.75 9.65 -1.15
CA ARG A 13 -31.69 9.40 0.29
C ARG A 13 -31.10 8.04 0.67
N PRO A 14 -31.51 6.88 0.10
CA PRO A 14 -30.91 5.59 0.44
C PRO A 14 -29.42 5.50 0.08
N LEU A 15 -29.00 6.08 -1.04
CA LEU A 15 -27.60 6.11 -1.45
C LEU A 15 -26.77 6.99 -0.49
N LEU A 16 -27.30 8.15 -0.11
CA LEU A 16 -26.65 9.05 0.86
C LEU A 16 -26.54 8.40 2.25
N ILE A 17 -27.60 7.69 2.70
CA ILE A 17 -27.59 6.96 3.97
C ILE A 17 -26.54 5.84 3.92
N TYR A 18 -26.44 5.11 2.81
CA TYR A 18 -25.39 4.10 2.63
C TYR A 18 -23.99 4.70 2.78
N TRP A 19 -23.69 5.80 2.08
CA TRP A 19 -22.38 6.46 2.17
C TRP A 19 -22.08 7.07 3.54
N ILE A 20 -23.09 7.59 4.25
CA ILE A 20 -22.94 8.10 5.62
C ILE A 20 -22.68 6.96 6.60
N VAL A 21 -23.42 5.86 6.49
CA VAL A 21 -23.22 4.67 7.34
C VAL A 21 -21.87 4.05 7.06
N TYR A 22 -21.48 3.89 5.79
CA TYR A 22 -20.19 3.37 5.37
C TYR A 22 -19.02 4.23 5.87
N SER A 23 -19.10 5.57 5.73
CA SER A 23 -18.08 6.48 6.24
C SER A 23 -18.01 6.48 7.77
N SER A 24 -19.15 6.31 8.45
CA SER A 24 -19.19 6.19 9.91
C SER A 24 -18.58 4.88 10.39
N LEU A 25 -18.79 3.77 9.68
CA LEU A 25 -18.21 2.47 9.98
C LEU A 25 -16.68 2.48 9.78
N ILE A 26 -16.19 3.07 8.69
CA ILE A 26 -14.74 3.24 8.46
C ILE A 26 -14.09 4.12 9.52
N SER A 27 -14.76 5.20 9.93
CA SER A 27 -14.26 6.08 10.99
C SER A 27 -14.19 5.36 12.33
N VAL A 28 -15.18 4.50 12.64
CA VAL A 28 -15.20 3.65 13.84
C VAL A 28 -14.13 2.57 13.76
N GLU A 29 -13.87 2.00 12.58
CA GLU A 29 -12.85 0.98 12.36
C GLU A 29 -11.43 1.56 12.47
N TYR A 30 -11.21 2.77 11.97
CA TYR A 30 -9.96 3.53 12.12
C TYR A 30 -9.69 3.93 13.58
N LEU A 31 -10.72 4.40 14.29
CA LEU A 31 -10.64 4.66 15.74
C LEU A 31 -10.46 3.36 16.52
N GLY A 32 -11.02 2.25 16.03
CA GLY A 32 -10.77 0.91 16.52
C GLY A 32 -9.30 0.52 16.37
N HIS A 33 -8.70 0.70 15.21
CA HIS A 33 -7.31 0.33 15.00
C HIS A 33 -6.34 1.10 15.92
N ASN A 34 -6.65 2.37 16.24
CA ASN A 34 -5.85 3.21 17.14
C ASN A 34 -6.12 2.99 18.65
N LEU A 35 -7.36 2.72 19.06
CA LEU A 35 -7.68 2.41 20.46
C LEU A 35 -7.28 0.98 20.85
N PHE A 36 -7.28 0.04 19.90
CA PHE A 36 -7.15 -1.40 20.17
C PHE A 36 -5.70 -1.89 20.18
N ASN A 37 -4.72 -1.03 19.86
CA ASN A 37 -3.30 -1.34 20.01
C ASN A 37 -2.81 -1.25 21.48
N SER A 38 -3.67 -0.87 22.43
CA SER A 38 -3.28 -0.63 23.83
C SER A 38 -3.96 -1.53 24.88
N LEU A 39 -4.78 -2.52 24.50
CA LEU A 39 -5.47 -3.38 25.48
C LEU A 39 -5.46 -4.86 25.09
N VAL A 40 -4.48 -5.58 25.67
CA VAL A 40 -4.28 -7.05 25.63
C VAL A 40 -5.55 -7.84 26.05
N PHE A 41 -6.50 -7.21 26.74
CA PHE A 41 -7.74 -7.85 27.19
C PHE A 41 -8.84 -7.94 26.13
N TYR A 42 -8.72 -7.28 24.97
CA TYR A 42 -9.74 -7.34 23.91
C TYR A 42 -9.89 -8.76 23.34
N TRP A 43 -8.78 -9.46 23.11
CA TRP A 43 -8.81 -10.85 22.64
C TRP A 43 -9.49 -11.77 23.66
N LEU A 44 -9.28 -11.53 24.96
CA LEU A 44 -9.86 -12.34 26.03
C LEU A 44 -11.36 -12.09 26.20
N ILE A 45 -11.81 -10.84 26.05
CA ILE A 45 -13.23 -10.48 26.05
C ILE A 45 -13.92 -11.01 24.79
N LYS A 46 -13.28 -10.97 23.62
CA LYS A 46 -13.80 -11.54 22.36
C LYS A 46 -13.94 -13.05 22.46
N CYS A 47 -12.97 -13.75 23.05
CA CYS A 47 -13.08 -15.19 23.32
C CYS A 47 -14.20 -15.53 24.32
N ILE A 48 -14.34 -14.76 25.40
CA ILE A 48 -15.43 -14.96 26.38
C ILE A 48 -16.80 -14.68 25.74
N PHE A 49 -16.90 -13.65 24.91
CA PHE A 49 -18.13 -13.31 24.20
C PHE A 49 -18.52 -14.39 23.17
N LEU A 50 -17.55 -14.90 22.39
CA LEU A 50 -17.77 -16.00 21.46
C LEU A 50 -18.13 -17.31 22.18
N LEU A 51 -17.50 -17.61 23.32
CA LEU A 51 -17.86 -18.75 24.17
C LEU A 51 -19.27 -18.61 24.77
N TRP A 52 -19.67 -17.41 25.19
CA TRP A 52 -21.01 -17.13 25.69
C TRP A 52 -22.07 -17.22 24.58
N PHE A 53 -21.74 -16.76 23.38
CA PHE A 53 -22.60 -16.88 22.19
C PHE A 53 -22.76 -18.35 21.76
N MET A 54 -21.68 -19.13 21.75
CA MET A 54 -21.72 -20.58 21.49
C MET A 54 -22.50 -21.34 22.58
N ALA A 55 -22.32 -21.01 23.85
CA ALA A 55 -23.05 -21.64 24.95
C ALA A 55 -24.56 -21.28 24.97
N SER A 56 -24.92 -20.10 24.46
CA SER A 56 -26.31 -19.64 24.36
C SER A 56 -26.99 -20.18 23.09
N GLY A 57 -26.26 -20.24 21.98
CA GLY A 57 -26.68 -20.92 20.74
C GLY A 57 -26.85 -22.43 20.94
N ALA A 58 -25.93 -23.08 21.65
CA ALA A 58 -26.05 -24.50 21.99
C ALA A 58 -27.27 -24.81 22.87
N ARG A 59 -27.72 -23.87 23.73
CA ARG A 59 -28.95 -24.03 24.53
C ARG A 59 -30.25 -23.82 23.74
N ILE A 60 -30.19 -23.06 22.64
CA ILE A 60 -31.31 -22.85 21.71
C ILE A 60 -31.40 -24.03 20.73
N VAL A 61 -30.25 -24.49 20.22
CA VAL A 61 -30.16 -25.70 19.38
C VAL A 61 -30.50 -26.94 20.19
N SER A 62 -30.08 -27.07 21.46
CA SER A 62 -30.50 -28.20 22.31
C SER A 62 -31.97 -28.13 22.76
N ARG A 63 -32.68 -27.02 22.53
CA ARG A 63 -34.15 -26.96 22.70
C ARG A 63 -34.90 -27.24 21.40
N LEU A 64 -34.30 -26.92 20.25
CA LEU A 64 -34.87 -27.21 18.94
C LEU A 64 -34.62 -28.67 18.50
N PHE A 65 -33.48 -29.27 18.84
CA PHE A 65 -33.12 -30.64 18.45
C PHE A 65 -33.59 -31.73 19.44
N VAL A 66 -34.03 -31.37 20.65
CA VAL A 66 -34.48 -32.34 21.67
C VAL A 66 -35.99 -32.65 21.56
N GLU A 67 -36.77 -31.89 20.78
CA GLU A 67 -38.17 -32.23 20.49
C GLU A 67 -38.37 -33.03 19.19
N GLU A 68 -37.34 -33.22 18.35
CA GLU A 68 -37.50 -33.89 17.04
C GLU A 68 -36.82 -35.26 16.91
N ASN A 69 -35.91 -35.67 17.80
CA ASN A 69 -35.16 -36.93 17.64
C ASN A 69 -35.25 -37.85 18.85
N GLY A 70 -36.47 -38.29 19.15
CA GLY A 70 -36.75 -39.22 20.23
C GLY A 70 -37.84 -40.23 19.93
N ALA A 71 -37.96 -40.73 18.69
CA ALA A 71 -38.50 -42.05 18.35
C ALA A 71 -38.67 -42.21 16.82
N PHE A 72 -37.60 -42.51 16.11
CA PHE A 72 -37.71 -43.29 14.87
C PHE A 72 -36.39 -44.04 14.68
N ASP A 73 -36.34 -45.25 15.22
CA ASP A 73 -35.42 -46.28 14.77
C ASP A 73 -36.25 -47.54 14.47
N ASP A 74 -35.93 -48.10 13.31
CA ASP A 74 -36.19 -49.46 12.84
C ASP A 74 -37.64 -49.90 12.58
N VAL A 75 -38.07 -49.76 11.33
CA VAL A 75 -38.78 -50.87 10.66
C VAL A 75 -38.20 -51.08 9.26
N GLN A 76 -37.42 -52.16 9.14
CA GLN A 76 -37.09 -52.78 7.87
C GLN A 76 -38.37 -53.20 7.15
N VAL A 77 -38.51 -52.76 5.90
CA VAL A 77 -39.45 -53.35 4.94
C VAL A 77 -38.84 -54.65 4.47
N ASP A 78 -39.30 -55.77 5.01
CA ASP A 78 -39.10 -57.07 4.40
C ASP A 78 -40.38 -57.51 3.68
N LYS A 79 -40.14 -58.11 2.51
CA LYS A 79 -41.12 -58.58 1.54
C LYS A 79 -42.03 -59.65 2.15
N HIS A 80 -43.32 -59.65 1.79
CA HIS A 80 -43.91 -60.81 1.09
C HIS A 80 -45.33 -60.57 0.60
N GLU A 81 -45.50 -60.87 -0.69
CA GLU A 81 -46.74 -61.09 -1.42
C GLU A 81 -47.20 -62.55 -1.20
N ASP A 82 -48.51 -62.72 -1.04
CA ASP A 82 -49.37 -63.89 -1.26
C ASP A 82 -49.37 -65.17 -0.37
N ILE A 83 -50.62 -65.66 -0.21
CA ILE A 83 -51.14 -67.02 0.03
C ILE A 83 -51.69 -67.35 1.44
N GLN A 84 -53.02 -67.17 1.55
CA GLN A 84 -54.09 -68.08 2.02
C GLN A 84 -54.08 -68.72 3.44
N LYS A 85 -55.25 -68.56 4.08
CA LYS A 85 -56.04 -69.52 4.88
C LYS A 85 -55.28 -70.45 5.84
N GLU A 86 -55.53 -70.28 7.14
CA GLU A 86 -56.19 -71.29 7.97
C GLU A 86 -56.59 -70.73 9.34
N ALA A 87 -57.73 -71.21 9.83
CA ALA A 87 -58.39 -70.79 11.05
C ALA A 87 -57.70 -71.31 12.32
N PHE A 88 -57.78 -70.56 13.42
CA PHE A 88 -58.28 -71.13 14.67
C PHE A 88 -58.77 -70.04 15.63
N THR A 89 -59.98 -70.29 16.10
CA THR A 89 -60.78 -69.66 17.14
C THR A 89 -60.02 -69.21 18.39
N GLU A 90 -60.37 -68.03 18.89
CA GLU A 90 -60.63 -67.87 20.33
C GLU A 90 -61.73 -66.82 20.56
N GLU A 91 -62.88 -67.32 20.99
CA GLU A 91 -64.01 -66.56 21.49
C GLU A 91 -63.63 -65.89 22.82
N THR A 92 -63.79 -64.57 22.91
CA THR A 92 -64.16 -63.94 24.18
C THR A 92 -65.26 -62.92 23.95
N ASN A 93 -66.46 -63.39 24.25
CA ASN A 93 -67.69 -62.66 24.56
C ASN A 93 -67.46 -61.25 25.11
N ASN A 94 -68.04 -60.26 24.45
CA ASN A 94 -68.59 -59.07 25.07
C ASN A 94 -69.90 -58.72 24.36
N GLU A 95 -71.02 -59.11 24.98
CA GLU A 95 -72.33 -58.55 24.69
C GLU A 95 -72.45 -57.15 25.30
N VAL A 96 -73.27 -56.34 24.62
CA VAL A 96 -73.90 -55.07 25.04
C VAL A 96 -73.17 -53.78 24.61
N ALA A 97 -73.42 -53.36 23.36
CA ALA A 97 -74.11 -52.11 23.03
C ALA A 97 -74.32 -51.97 21.50
N ASN A 98 -75.24 -52.76 20.93
CA ASN A 98 -75.76 -52.50 19.59
C ASN A 98 -76.47 -51.15 19.58
N SER A 99 -75.96 -50.18 18.82
CA SER A 99 -76.55 -48.86 18.70
C SER A 99 -76.37 -48.27 17.29
N PRO A 100 -77.36 -47.52 16.76
CA PRO A 100 -77.25 -46.70 15.55
C PRO A 100 -76.12 -45.65 15.59
N THR A 101 -75.34 -45.60 16.66
CA THR A 101 -74.13 -44.79 16.80
C THR A 101 -73.03 -45.17 15.83
N ASP A 102 -72.86 -46.43 15.43
CA ASP A 102 -71.72 -46.80 14.57
C ASP A 102 -71.93 -46.35 13.12
N LEU A 103 -73.15 -46.50 12.60
CA LEU A 103 -73.54 -45.98 11.29
C LEU A 103 -73.58 -44.44 11.27
N LEU A 104 -74.06 -43.81 12.34
CA LEU A 104 -74.07 -42.35 12.48
C LEU A 104 -72.65 -41.79 12.59
N THR A 105 -71.75 -42.50 13.27
CA THR A 105 -70.32 -42.15 13.38
C THR A 105 -69.64 -42.28 12.02
N TYR A 106 -69.93 -43.35 11.26
CA TYR A 106 -69.50 -43.47 9.86
C TYR A 106 -70.02 -42.30 9.01
N GLN A 107 -71.32 -42.02 9.03
CA GLN A 107 -71.91 -40.93 8.23
C GLN A 107 -71.29 -39.57 8.57
N THR A 108 -71.10 -39.29 9.86
CA THR A 108 -70.46 -38.04 10.32
C THR A 108 -69.01 -37.95 9.86
N ASN A 109 -68.26 -39.06 9.96
CA ASN A 109 -66.86 -39.13 9.50
C ASN A 109 -66.77 -39.00 7.97
N MET A 110 -67.67 -39.64 7.24
CA MET A 110 -67.74 -39.62 5.78
C MET A 110 -68.07 -38.24 5.24
N GLU A 111 -69.07 -37.56 5.80
CA GLU A 111 -69.40 -36.18 5.47
C GLU A 111 -68.21 -35.24 5.76
N ARG A 112 -67.54 -35.43 6.90
CA ARG A 112 -66.36 -34.65 7.28
C ARG A 112 -65.24 -34.78 6.26
N ILE A 113 -64.93 -36.00 5.81
CA ILE A 113 -63.86 -36.22 4.81
C ILE A 113 -64.27 -35.76 3.42
N LEU A 114 -65.52 -35.96 3.00
CA LEU A 114 -65.99 -35.42 1.71
C LEU A 114 -65.93 -33.88 1.70
N GLN A 115 -66.30 -33.22 2.80
CA GLN A 115 -66.17 -31.78 2.94
C GLN A 115 -64.69 -31.35 2.94
N TRP A 116 -63.82 -32.11 3.60
CA TRP A 116 -62.38 -31.87 3.62
C TRP A 116 -61.76 -32.02 2.22
N ILE A 117 -62.00 -33.12 1.49
CA ILE A 117 -61.55 -33.30 0.10
C ILE A 117 -62.07 -32.15 -0.76
N THR A 118 -63.32 -31.76 -0.62
CA THR A 118 -63.89 -30.63 -1.38
C THR A 118 -63.16 -29.32 -1.07
N THR A 119 -62.79 -29.10 0.20
CA THR A 119 -62.00 -27.94 0.63
C THR A 119 -60.58 -27.98 0.03
N LEU A 120 -59.95 -29.16 -0.05
CA LEU A 120 -58.66 -29.32 -0.71
C LEU A 120 -58.75 -29.18 -2.23
N GLU A 121 -59.80 -29.69 -2.86
CA GLU A 121 -60.09 -29.50 -4.29
C GLU A 121 -60.26 -28.00 -4.61
N GLU A 122 -60.92 -27.24 -3.72
CA GLU A 122 -61.04 -25.79 -3.83
C GLU A 122 -59.69 -25.08 -3.65
N LYS A 123 -58.91 -25.45 -2.62
CA LYS A 123 -57.56 -24.91 -2.41
C LYS A 123 -56.64 -25.19 -3.60
N TYR A 124 -56.63 -26.41 -4.12
CA TYR A 124 -55.90 -26.79 -5.33
C TYR A 124 -56.42 -26.02 -6.55
N GLY A 125 -57.74 -25.85 -6.65
CA GLY A 125 -58.39 -25.07 -7.71
C GLY A 125 -57.99 -23.60 -7.73
N ASN A 126 -57.73 -23.03 -6.54
CA ASN A 126 -57.30 -21.65 -6.33
C ASN A 126 -55.79 -21.42 -6.59
N GLN A 127 -54.98 -22.47 -6.74
CA GLN A 127 -53.58 -22.32 -7.11
C GLN A 127 -53.46 -21.77 -8.54
N ASP A 128 -52.46 -20.91 -8.78
CA ASP A 128 -52.17 -20.41 -10.12
C ASP A 128 -51.73 -21.57 -11.03
N LYS A 129 -52.48 -21.82 -12.10
CA LYS A 129 -52.21 -22.92 -13.04
C LYS A 129 -51.24 -22.53 -14.15
N THR A 130 -50.90 -21.25 -14.26
CA THR A 130 -49.95 -20.77 -15.25
C THR A 130 -48.53 -20.91 -14.71
N LEU A 131 -47.68 -21.62 -15.47
CA LEU A 131 -46.26 -21.72 -15.16
C LEU A 131 -45.59 -20.41 -15.55
N SER A 132 -44.87 -19.80 -14.61
CA SER A 132 -44.06 -18.63 -14.88
C SER A 132 -42.73 -19.02 -15.56
N ASN A 133 -42.22 -18.13 -16.42
CA ASN A 133 -40.85 -18.25 -16.96
C ASN A 133 -39.80 -17.56 -16.08
N ASP A 134 -40.22 -16.85 -15.02
CA ASP A 134 -39.33 -16.24 -14.05
C ASP A 134 -39.00 -17.24 -12.93
N LEU A 135 -37.71 -17.48 -12.72
CA LEU A 135 -37.20 -18.45 -11.76
C LEU A 135 -37.69 -18.16 -10.33
N ASN A 136 -37.75 -16.90 -9.90
CA ASN A 136 -38.14 -16.56 -8.53
C ASN A 136 -39.63 -16.80 -8.31
N ILE A 137 -40.45 -16.45 -9.31
CA ILE A 137 -41.91 -16.66 -9.26
C ILE A 137 -42.24 -18.15 -9.28
N ILE A 138 -41.54 -18.95 -10.10
CA ILE A 138 -41.81 -20.40 -10.13
C ILE A 138 -41.30 -21.12 -8.88
N LYS A 139 -40.22 -20.65 -8.24
CA LYS A 139 -39.79 -21.11 -6.90
C LYS A 139 -40.86 -20.81 -5.85
N GLU A 140 -41.49 -19.64 -5.88
CA GLU A 140 -42.62 -19.32 -4.99
C GLU A 140 -43.83 -20.21 -5.28
N GLN A 141 -44.18 -20.43 -6.55
CA GLN A 141 -45.25 -21.36 -6.93
C GLN A 141 -44.98 -22.79 -6.45
N PHE A 142 -43.71 -23.23 -6.48
CA PHE A 142 -43.28 -24.52 -5.95
C PHE A 142 -43.42 -24.59 -4.43
N GLN A 143 -42.92 -23.60 -3.68
CA GLN A 143 -43.08 -23.56 -2.22
C GLN A 143 -44.55 -23.59 -1.79
N ASN A 144 -45.39 -22.78 -2.44
CA ASN A 144 -46.84 -22.77 -2.17
C ASN A 144 -47.50 -24.13 -2.50
N HIS A 145 -46.98 -24.86 -3.48
CA HIS A 145 -47.46 -26.18 -3.84
C HIS A 145 -46.94 -27.25 -2.86
N GLU A 146 -45.70 -27.16 -2.39
CA GLU A 146 -45.14 -28.01 -1.33
C GLU A 146 -45.95 -27.88 -0.03
N ASP A 147 -46.29 -26.66 0.39
CA ASP A 147 -47.15 -26.44 1.57
C ASP A 147 -48.52 -27.12 1.42
N PHE A 148 -49.05 -27.15 0.19
CA PHE A 148 -50.27 -27.89 -0.13
C PHE A 148 -50.07 -29.41 -0.06
N ILE A 149 -48.98 -29.94 -0.64
CA ILE A 149 -48.65 -31.38 -0.57
C ILE A 149 -48.44 -31.83 0.88
N LEU A 150 -47.77 -31.03 1.71
CA LEU A 150 -47.63 -31.28 3.15
C LEU A 150 -48.98 -31.32 3.87
N THR A 151 -49.88 -30.39 3.53
CA THR A 151 -51.26 -30.39 4.05
C THR A 151 -52.01 -31.65 3.60
N LEU A 152 -51.81 -32.08 2.36
CA LEU A 152 -52.42 -33.29 1.78
C LEU A 152 -51.91 -34.56 2.50
N ASN A 153 -50.61 -34.70 2.72
CA ASN A 153 -50.00 -35.85 3.39
C ASN A 153 -50.31 -35.91 4.89
N LYS A 154 -50.36 -34.76 5.59
CA LYS A 154 -50.68 -34.70 7.03
C LYS A 154 -52.03 -35.34 7.36
N ASP A 155 -52.97 -35.20 6.45
CA ASP A 155 -54.36 -35.65 6.61
C ASP A 155 -54.64 -36.99 5.90
N GLU A 156 -53.62 -37.64 5.30
CA GLU A 156 -53.69 -38.96 4.65
C GLU A 156 -54.24 -40.03 5.59
N ASN A 157 -53.76 -40.03 6.84
CA ASN A 157 -54.19 -40.95 7.90
C ASN A 157 -55.72 -40.92 8.14
N GLN A 158 -56.37 -39.78 7.89
CA GLN A 158 -57.82 -39.66 8.10
C GLN A 158 -58.60 -40.44 7.04
N VAL A 159 -58.10 -40.50 5.80
CA VAL A 159 -58.72 -41.29 4.71
C VAL A 159 -58.55 -42.78 5.01
N ASP A 160 -57.36 -43.19 5.47
CA ASP A 160 -57.07 -44.58 5.85
C ASP A 160 -57.91 -45.04 7.06
N ASP A 161 -58.10 -44.17 8.06
CA ASP A 161 -58.92 -44.45 9.23
C ASP A 161 -60.39 -44.73 8.87
N ILE A 162 -60.96 -44.00 7.89
CA ILE A 162 -62.33 -44.26 7.42
C ILE A 162 -62.40 -45.55 6.62
N LEU A 163 -61.42 -45.82 5.75
CA LEU A 163 -61.37 -47.09 5.01
C LEU A 163 -61.29 -48.29 5.96
N SER A 164 -60.53 -48.17 7.04
CA SER A 164 -60.46 -49.17 8.11
C SER A 164 -61.80 -49.35 8.84
N GLN A 165 -62.46 -48.24 9.22
CA GLN A 165 -63.78 -48.27 9.86
C GLN A 165 -64.85 -48.92 8.98
N VAL A 166 -64.85 -48.66 7.67
CA VAL A 166 -65.80 -49.30 6.75
C VAL A 166 -65.49 -50.78 6.62
N ASN A 167 -64.23 -51.17 6.44
CA ASN A 167 -63.87 -52.59 6.37
C ASN A 167 -64.31 -53.34 7.63
N GLN A 168 -64.23 -52.70 8.81
CA GLN A 168 -64.78 -53.24 10.05
C GLN A 168 -66.32 -53.36 10.00
N LEU A 169 -67.04 -52.33 9.53
CA LEU A 169 -68.51 -52.33 9.39
C LEU A 169 -69.02 -53.36 8.36
N LEU A 170 -68.26 -53.63 7.31
CA LEU A 170 -68.59 -54.66 6.30
C LEU A 170 -68.25 -56.08 6.79
N THR A 171 -67.25 -56.21 7.67
CA THR A 171 -66.81 -57.51 8.21
C THR A 171 -67.57 -57.91 9.48
N SER A 172 -68.12 -56.96 10.24
CA SER A 172 -68.96 -57.23 11.43
C SER A 172 -70.36 -57.74 11.00
N THR A 173 -70.41 -59.02 10.66
CA THR A 173 -71.52 -59.68 9.95
C THR A 173 -72.73 -60.05 10.81
N ASP A 174 -73.08 -59.28 11.86
CA ASP A 174 -74.21 -59.62 12.76
C ASP A 174 -75.44 -58.71 12.62
N ILE A 175 -75.41 -57.74 11.70
CA ILE A 175 -76.57 -56.89 11.37
C ILE A 175 -76.78 -56.94 9.85
N PRO A 176 -77.95 -57.40 9.36
CA PRO A 176 -78.27 -57.26 7.94
C PRO A 176 -78.52 -55.77 7.67
N LEU A 177 -77.47 -55.05 7.24
CA LEU A 177 -77.64 -53.79 6.53
C LEU A 177 -78.67 -54.03 5.42
N GLN A 178 -79.61 -53.09 5.23
CA GLN A 178 -80.49 -53.21 4.07
C GLN A 178 -79.61 -53.14 2.82
N THR A 179 -79.88 -53.97 1.81
CA THR A 179 -79.06 -54.04 0.58
C THR A 179 -78.86 -52.66 -0.06
N GLN A 180 -79.78 -51.71 0.19
CA GLN A 180 -79.67 -50.33 -0.24
C GLN A 180 -78.66 -49.48 0.54
N GLU A 181 -78.58 -49.61 1.88
CA GLU A 181 -77.63 -48.87 2.73
C GLU A 181 -76.19 -49.34 2.48
N GLU A 182 -76.00 -50.65 2.32
CA GLU A 182 -74.70 -51.23 1.96
C GLU A 182 -74.22 -50.74 0.58
N ASN A 183 -75.13 -50.70 -0.40
CA ASN A 183 -74.81 -50.16 -1.73
C ASN A 183 -74.48 -48.66 -1.70
N GLU A 184 -75.18 -47.87 -0.89
CA GLU A 184 -74.91 -46.42 -0.71
C GLU A 184 -73.54 -46.18 -0.05
N ILE A 185 -73.16 -46.98 0.95
CA ILE A 185 -71.84 -46.93 1.60
C ILE A 185 -70.73 -47.26 0.58
N ILE A 186 -70.89 -48.34 -0.19
CA ILE A 186 -69.93 -48.74 -1.22
C ILE A 186 -69.78 -47.66 -2.30
N GLU A 187 -70.88 -47.05 -2.75
CA GLU A 187 -70.84 -45.96 -3.73
C GLU A 187 -70.11 -44.72 -3.18
N GLN A 188 -70.40 -44.32 -1.94
CA GLN A 188 -69.73 -43.16 -1.31
C GLN A 188 -68.23 -43.35 -1.16
N ILE A 189 -67.78 -44.55 -0.80
CA ILE A 189 -66.35 -44.89 -0.68
C ILE A 189 -65.70 -44.94 -2.06
N GLY A 190 -66.40 -45.47 -3.06
CA GLY A 190 -65.96 -45.42 -4.45
C GLY A 190 -65.71 -43.99 -4.93
N ILE A 191 -66.64 -43.07 -4.63
CA ILE A 191 -66.50 -41.65 -4.95
C ILE A 191 -65.33 -41.02 -4.17
N LEU A 192 -65.21 -41.31 -2.87
CA LEU A 192 -64.14 -40.78 -2.03
C LEU A 192 -62.76 -41.19 -2.53
N ASN A 193 -62.58 -42.48 -2.77
CA ASN A 193 -61.32 -43.03 -3.26
C ASN A 193 -60.98 -42.45 -4.64
N GLU A 194 -61.97 -42.33 -5.53
CA GLU A 194 -61.74 -41.73 -6.84
C GLU A 194 -61.32 -40.26 -6.74
N LYS A 195 -62.03 -39.46 -5.92
CA LYS A 195 -61.67 -38.05 -5.70
C LYS A 195 -60.27 -37.90 -5.09
N TRP A 196 -59.97 -38.67 -4.04
CA TRP A 196 -58.68 -38.67 -3.37
C TRP A 196 -57.55 -39.04 -4.34
N ARG A 197 -57.73 -40.14 -5.08
CA ARG A 197 -56.78 -40.62 -6.08
C ARG A 197 -56.54 -39.59 -7.18
N LEU A 198 -57.60 -38.97 -7.71
CA LEU A 198 -57.50 -37.94 -8.74
C LEU A 198 -56.82 -36.67 -8.22
N LEU A 199 -57.13 -36.24 -6.99
CA LEU A 199 -56.49 -35.09 -6.36
C LEU A 199 -55.00 -35.35 -6.13
N ARG A 200 -54.64 -36.51 -5.57
CA ARG A 200 -53.25 -36.92 -5.34
C ARG A 200 -52.49 -37.01 -6.66
N SER A 201 -53.06 -37.67 -7.67
CA SER A 201 -52.45 -37.76 -9.02
C SER A 201 -52.19 -36.38 -9.61
N LYS A 202 -53.21 -35.50 -9.66
CA LYS A 202 -53.06 -34.14 -10.20
C LYS A 202 -52.05 -33.28 -9.43
N SER A 203 -51.93 -33.52 -8.13
CA SER A 203 -50.99 -32.80 -7.27
C SER A 203 -49.56 -33.28 -7.53
N LEU A 204 -49.32 -34.59 -7.60
CA LEU A 204 -48.03 -35.15 -7.99
C LEU A 204 -47.63 -34.76 -9.42
N ASP A 205 -48.56 -34.78 -10.38
CA ASP A 205 -48.31 -34.34 -11.76
C ASP A 205 -47.86 -32.86 -11.78
N ARG A 206 -48.54 -32.01 -11.01
CA ARG A 206 -48.20 -30.59 -10.89
C ARG A 206 -46.83 -30.40 -10.23
N GLN A 207 -46.54 -31.12 -9.14
CA GLN A 207 -45.24 -31.10 -8.46
C GLN A 207 -44.11 -31.49 -9.44
N SER A 208 -44.30 -32.55 -10.22
CA SER A 208 -43.33 -32.98 -11.24
C SER A 208 -43.10 -31.92 -12.31
N ILE A 209 -44.17 -31.28 -12.82
CA ILE A 209 -44.06 -30.22 -13.84
C ILE A 209 -43.36 -28.97 -13.29
N LEU A 210 -43.70 -28.54 -12.07
CA LEU A 210 -43.03 -27.40 -11.41
C LEU A 210 -41.55 -27.69 -11.22
N HIS A 211 -41.22 -28.88 -10.70
CA HIS A 211 -39.84 -29.29 -10.49
C HIS A 211 -39.05 -29.34 -11.81
N LYS A 212 -39.57 -29.98 -12.86
CA LYS A 212 -38.94 -30.02 -14.19
C LYS A 212 -38.70 -28.61 -14.76
N THR A 213 -39.65 -27.71 -14.58
CA THR A 213 -39.53 -26.32 -15.07
C THR A 213 -38.48 -25.54 -14.29
N ILE A 214 -38.42 -25.70 -12.97
CA ILE A 214 -37.38 -25.13 -12.12
C ILE A 214 -36.01 -25.65 -12.51
N MET A 215 -35.83 -26.97 -12.62
CA MET A 215 -34.54 -27.58 -13.00
C MET A 215 -34.04 -27.03 -14.32
N LYS A 216 -34.92 -26.91 -15.32
CA LYS A 216 -34.56 -26.35 -16.62
C LYS A 216 -34.10 -24.90 -16.49
N LEU A 217 -34.90 -24.03 -15.86
CA LEU A 217 -34.57 -22.60 -15.72
C LEU A 217 -33.30 -22.38 -14.90
N GLN A 218 -33.07 -23.17 -13.85
CA GLN A 218 -31.86 -23.09 -13.04
C GLN A 218 -30.63 -23.59 -13.81
N THR A 219 -30.76 -24.66 -14.59
CA THR A 219 -29.68 -25.16 -15.44
C THR A 219 -29.33 -24.17 -16.54
N ASP A 220 -30.34 -23.59 -17.21
CA ASP A 220 -30.15 -22.54 -18.22
C ASP A 220 -29.43 -21.31 -17.62
N GLN A 221 -29.80 -20.91 -16.39
CA GLN A 221 -29.13 -19.82 -15.67
C GLN A 221 -27.68 -20.17 -15.32
N MET A 222 -27.43 -21.39 -14.83
CA MET A 222 -26.09 -21.88 -14.50
C MET A 222 -25.18 -21.94 -15.73
N GLU A 223 -25.68 -22.44 -16.88
CA GLU A 223 -24.91 -22.49 -18.12
C GLU A 223 -24.59 -21.09 -18.67
N SER A 224 -25.55 -20.17 -18.60
CA SER A 224 -25.33 -18.76 -18.94
C SER A 224 -24.24 -18.14 -18.06
N PHE A 225 -24.30 -18.38 -16.75
CA PHE A 225 -23.29 -17.91 -15.80
C PHE A 225 -21.92 -18.54 -16.06
N ALA A 226 -21.84 -19.84 -16.30
CA ALA A 226 -20.60 -20.54 -16.63
C ALA A 226 -19.98 -20.04 -17.96
N THR A 227 -20.82 -19.71 -18.94
CA THR A 227 -20.38 -19.10 -20.20
C THR A 227 -19.79 -17.72 -19.95
N TRP A 228 -20.47 -16.90 -19.14
CA TRP A 228 -19.97 -15.59 -18.74
C TRP A 228 -18.64 -15.69 -17.98
N LEU A 229 -18.52 -16.58 -16.99
CA LEU A 229 -17.27 -16.84 -16.26
C LEU A 229 -16.13 -17.16 -17.23
N SER A 230 -16.38 -18.01 -18.23
CA SER A 230 -15.37 -18.39 -19.24
C SER A 230 -14.91 -17.20 -20.07
N GLN A 231 -15.82 -16.30 -20.45
CA GLN A 231 -15.48 -15.07 -21.18
C GLN A 231 -14.63 -14.12 -20.32
N ILE A 232 -14.93 -14.03 -19.02
CA ILE A 232 -14.15 -13.20 -18.09
C ILE A 232 -12.77 -13.78 -17.85
N GLU A 233 -12.66 -15.09 -17.63
CA GLU A 233 -11.36 -15.78 -17.49
C GLU A 233 -10.49 -15.58 -18.72
N GLU A 234 -11.06 -15.71 -19.93
CA GLU A 234 -10.35 -15.41 -21.18
C GLU A 234 -9.91 -13.94 -21.24
N ARG A 235 -10.79 -13.01 -20.86
CA ARG A 235 -10.48 -11.57 -20.81
C ARG A 235 -9.37 -11.26 -19.81
N ILE A 236 -9.37 -11.92 -18.66
CA ILE A 236 -8.32 -11.81 -17.63
C ILE A 236 -7.00 -12.28 -18.21
N SER A 237 -6.92 -13.51 -18.72
CA SER A 237 -5.66 -14.07 -19.23
C SER A 237 -5.11 -13.35 -20.45
N THR A 238 -5.97 -12.76 -21.29
CA THR A 238 -5.52 -12.07 -22.51
C THR A 238 -5.10 -10.61 -22.28
N ASN A 239 -5.77 -9.86 -21.39
CA ASN A 239 -5.60 -8.41 -21.29
C ASN A 239 -5.19 -7.89 -19.90
N LEU A 240 -5.47 -8.63 -18.82
CA LEU A 240 -5.31 -8.13 -17.45
C LEU A 240 -4.20 -8.85 -16.69
N GLU A 241 -3.95 -10.13 -16.96
CA GLU A 241 -3.01 -10.92 -16.17
C GLU A 241 -1.56 -10.41 -16.27
N ALA A 242 -1.15 -9.97 -17.48
CA ALA A 242 0.14 -9.34 -17.70
C ALA A 242 0.07 -7.84 -17.42
N MET A 243 0.95 -7.33 -16.58
CA MET A 243 0.99 -5.90 -16.26
C MET A 243 1.58 -5.09 -17.42
N GLU A 244 0.91 -4.00 -17.82
CA GLU A 244 1.41 -3.12 -18.87
C GLU A 244 2.61 -2.28 -18.41
N ASP A 245 3.59 -2.06 -19.29
CA ASP A 245 4.87 -1.42 -18.95
C ASP A 245 4.86 0.11 -19.12
N SER A 246 3.68 0.75 -19.15
CA SER A 246 3.53 2.19 -19.32
C SER A 246 2.37 2.75 -18.50
N ILE A 247 2.49 3.98 -17.99
CA ILE A 247 1.41 4.63 -17.21
C ILE A 247 0.08 4.67 -17.98
N PRO A 248 0.02 5.05 -19.28
CA PRO A 248 -1.23 5.01 -20.04
C PRO A 248 -1.81 3.60 -20.20
N GLY A 249 -0.93 2.59 -20.27
CA GLY A 249 -1.28 1.18 -20.29
C GLY A 249 -1.89 0.70 -18.98
N ILE A 250 -1.23 1.02 -17.87
CA ILE A 250 -1.73 0.76 -16.51
C ILE A 250 -3.08 1.45 -16.28
N ASP A 251 -3.23 2.70 -16.73
CA ASP A 251 -4.51 3.42 -16.65
C ASP A 251 -5.60 2.73 -17.47
N ARG A 252 -5.27 2.21 -18.65
CA ARG A 252 -6.20 1.41 -19.46
C ARG A 252 -6.61 0.13 -18.73
N GLN A 253 -5.67 -0.60 -18.16
CA GLN A 253 -5.98 -1.80 -17.37
C GLN A 253 -6.87 -1.48 -16.17
N TYR A 254 -6.63 -0.35 -15.51
CA TYR A 254 -7.48 0.13 -14.41
C TYR A 254 -8.92 0.39 -14.86
N GLN A 255 -9.12 1.03 -16.03
CA GLN A 255 -10.46 1.23 -16.59
C GLN A 255 -11.17 -0.09 -16.93
N GLN A 256 -10.43 -1.06 -17.50
CA GLN A 256 -10.98 -2.38 -17.79
C GLN A 256 -11.37 -3.12 -16.50
N LEU A 257 -10.60 -2.95 -15.43
CA LEU A 257 -10.86 -3.59 -14.15
C LEU A 257 -12.06 -2.95 -13.41
N ILE A 258 -12.28 -1.64 -13.56
CA ILE A 258 -13.52 -0.96 -13.13
C ILE A 258 -14.73 -1.53 -13.87
N GLN A 259 -14.64 -1.67 -15.20
CA GLN A 259 -15.73 -2.25 -15.99
C GLN A 259 -16.04 -3.69 -15.54
N LEU A 260 -15.00 -4.49 -15.30
CA LEU A 260 -15.18 -5.84 -14.77
C LEU A 260 -15.81 -5.83 -13.36
N GLN A 261 -15.46 -4.87 -12.51
CA GLN A 261 -16.08 -4.71 -11.19
C GLN A 261 -17.57 -4.39 -11.30
N ASP A 262 -17.96 -3.49 -12.21
CA ASP A 262 -19.36 -3.17 -12.45
C ASP A 262 -20.14 -4.39 -12.97
N GLU A 263 -19.54 -5.18 -13.87
CA GLU A 263 -20.10 -6.43 -14.36
C GLU A 263 -20.26 -7.47 -13.22
N LEU A 264 -19.28 -7.59 -12.32
CA LEU A 264 -19.36 -8.46 -11.14
C LEU A 264 -20.54 -8.09 -10.22
N ILE A 265 -20.78 -6.80 -9.99
CA ILE A 265 -21.91 -6.36 -9.16
C ILE A 265 -23.24 -6.83 -9.75
N VAL A 266 -23.39 -6.78 -11.09
CA VAL A 266 -24.60 -7.26 -11.78
C VAL A 266 -24.74 -8.78 -11.64
N GLN A 267 -23.64 -9.52 -11.76
CA GLN A 267 -23.65 -10.99 -11.68
C GLN A 267 -23.79 -11.54 -10.26
N GLN A 268 -23.61 -10.70 -9.22
CA GLN A 268 -23.75 -11.11 -7.83
C GLN A 268 -25.14 -11.69 -7.51
N GLU A 269 -26.20 -11.13 -8.08
CA GLU A 269 -27.57 -11.62 -7.88
C GLU A 269 -27.76 -13.03 -8.47
N ILE A 270 -27.13 -13.29 -9.62
CA ILE A 270 -27.16 -14.62 -10.26
C ILE A 270 -26.38 -15.62 -9.39
N SER A 271 -25.20 -15.25 -8.88
CA SER A 271 -24.43 -16.09 -7.96
C SER A 271 -25.23 -16.46 -6.70
N GLN A 272 -25.92 -15.49 -6.09
CA GLN A 272 -26.77 -15.74 -4.91
C GLN A 272 -27.99 -16.61 -5.24
N SER A 273 -28.56 -16.48 -6.44
CA SER A 273 -29.66 -17.34 -6.89
C SER A 273 -29.21 -18.79 -7.11
N LEU A 274 -27.98 -18.97 -7.60
CA LEU A 274 -27.32 -20.26 -7.77
C LEU A 274 -26.91 -20.89 -6.43
N GLU A 275 -26.57 -20.11 -5.39
CA GLU A 275 -26.38 -20.68 -4.04
C GLU A 275 -27.67 -21.31 -3.49
N ASN A 276 -28.83 -20.76 -3.86
CA ASN A 276 -30.15 -21.28 -3.53
C ASN A 276 -30.69 -22.20 -4.64
N PHE A 277 -29.81 -22.99 -5.25
CA PHE A 277 -30.20 -24.01 -6.24
C PHE A 277 -31.10 -25.06 -5.56
N ILE A 278 -32.21 -25.42 -6.20
CA ILE A 278 -33.08 -26.48 -5.67
C ILE A 278 -32.62 -27.73 -6.40
N ILE A 279 -32.23 -28.78 -5.68
CA ILE A 279 -31.82 -30.05 -6.28
C ILE A 279 -32.87 -31.09 -5.90
N ALA A 280 -33.38 -31.85 -6.87
CA ALA A 280 -34.16 -33.05 -6.55
C ALA A 280 -33.24 -34.07 -5.85
N VAL A 281 -33.58 -34.41 -4.62
CA VAL A 281 -33.11 -35.65 -4.00
C VAL A 281 -34.06 -36.75 -4.48
N ASP A 282 -33.74 -37.38 -5.61
CA ASP A 282 -34.54 -38.53 -6.08
C ASP A 282 -34.05 -39.80 -5.36
N ASP A 283 -34.78 -40.18 -4.31
CA ASP A 283 -34.72 -41.52 -3.73
C ASP A 283 -35.36 -42.49 -4.72
N SER A 284 -34.57 -43.03 -5.65
CA SER A 284 -34.85 -44.24 -6.43
C SER A 284 -36.23 -44.35 -7.11
N THR A 285 -36.31 -44.15 -8.43
CA THR A 285 -37.07 -44.99 -9.42
C THR A 285 -37.56 -44.26 -10.69
N SER A 286 -37.20 -43.00 -10.96
CA SER A 286 -37.58 -42.37 -12.23
C SER A 286 -36.59 -42.69 -13.37
N VAL A 287 -37.11 -43.27 -14.46
CA VAL A 287 -36.37 -43.71 -15.67
C VAL A 287 -35.97 -42.54 -16.60
N ASP A 288 -36.40 -41.32 -16.26
CA ASP A 288 -36.11 -40.10 -17.02
C ASP A 288 -34.96 -39.31 -16.35
N GLN A 289 -33.76 -39.88 -16.35
CA GLN A 289 -32.53 -39.21 -15.91
C GLN A 289 -32.09 -38.15 -16.95
N GLU A 290 -32.84 -37.07 -17.10
CA GLU A 290 -32.42 -35.92 -17.92
C GLU A 290 -31.39 -35.06 -17.18
N TYR A 291 -31.35 -35.13 -15.84
CA TYR A 291 -30.47 -34.34 -14.98
C TYR A 291 -29.90 -35.20 -13.83
N ASP A 292 -28.60 -35.46 -13.84
CA ASP A 292 -27.89 -36.12 -12.72
C ASP A 292 -27.62 -35.09 -11.61
N SER A 293 -28.20 -35.31 -10.42
CA SER A 293 -28.07 -34.41 -9.28
C SER A 293 -26.61 -34.21 -8.87
N THR A 294 -25.79 -35.25 -8.98
CA THR A 294 -24.36 -35.18 -8.63
C THR A 294 -23.56 -34.39 -9.66
N GLU A 295 -23.94 -34.44 -10.94
CA GLU A 295 -23.29 -33.66 -11.99
C GLU A 295 -23.58 -32.17 -11.84
N ILE A 296 -24.84 -31.82 -11.52
CA ILE A 296 -25.25 -30.43 -11.27
C ILE A 296 -24.53 -29.86 -10.05
N GLU A 297 -24.47 -30.61 -8.93
CA GLU A 297 -23.76 -30.17 -7.73
C GLU A 297 -22.28 -29.89 -8.01
N ASN A 298 -21.61 -30.78 -8.75
CA ASN A 298 -20.22 -30.57 -9.16
C ASN A 298 -20.04 -29.32 -10.03
N LYS A 299 -20.94 -29.07 -11.00
CA LYS A 299 -20.91 -27.86 -11.84
C LYS A 299 -21.15 -26.59 -11.03
N LEU A 300 -22.04 -26.63 -10.04
CA LEU A 300 -22.31 -25.50 -9.16
C LEU A 300 -21.07 -25.14 -8.32
N VAL A 301 -20.42 -26.16 -7.76
CA VAL A 301 -19.16 -26.00 -7.00
C VAL A 301 -18.04 -25.45 -7.89
N ASP A 302 -17.93 -25.91 -9.14
CA ASP A 302 -16.97 -25.38 -10.11
C ASP A 302 -17.22 -23.90 -10.40
N CYS A 303 -18.47 -23.52 -10.70
CA CYS A 303 -18.85 -22.13 -10.94
C CYS A 303 -18.55 -21.24 -9.71
N SER A 304 -18.83 -21.72 -8.50
CA SER A 304 -18.56 -21.00 -7.26
C SER A 304 -17.05 -20.75 -7.06
N LYS A 305 -16.20 -21.75 -7.29
CA LYS A 305 -14.73 -21.62 -7.21
C LYS A 305 -14.18 -20.64 -8.23
N ARG A 306 -14.69 -20.69 -9.47
CA ARG A 306 -14.28 -19.80 -10.57
C ARG A 306 -14.70 -18.36 -10.29
N TRP A 307 -15.91 -18.17 -9.78
CA TRP A 307 -16.39 -16.87 -9.29
C TRP A 307 -15.49 -16.30 -8.19
N GLU A 308 -15.16 -17.11 -7.17
CA GLU A 308 -14.26 -16.72 -6.09
C GLU A 308 -12.87 -16.33 -6.63
N TYR A 309 -12.33 -17.10 -7.57
CA TYR A 309 -11.07 -16.80 -8.24
C TYR A 309 -11.11 -15.43 -8.93
N ILE A 310 -12.15 -15.14 -9.71
CA ILE A 310 -12.29 -13.84 -10.40
C ILE A 310 -12.39 -12.69 -9.39
N CYS A 311 -13.18 -12.86 -8.32
CA CYS A 311 -13.31 -11.84 -7.28
C CYS A 311 -11.97 -11.55 -6.59
N ASN A 312 -11.24 -12.60 -6.23
CA ASN A 312 -9.90 -12.48 -5.64
C ASN A 312 -8.91 -11.85 -6.61
N PHE A 313 -8.95 -12.22 -7.90
CA PHE A 313 -8.13 -11.63 -8.93
C PHE A 313 -8.36 -10.13 -9.03
N VAL A 314 -9.61 -9.69 -9.16
CA VAL A 314 -9.97 -8.26 -9.25
C VAL A 314 -9.47 -7.50 -8.02
N GLN A 315 -9.69 -8.03 -6.82
CA GLN A 315 -9.25 -7.38 -5.58
C GLN A 315 -7.72 -7.26 -5.50
N GLN A 316 -6.99 -8.33 -5.79
CA GLN A 316 -5.52 -8.34 -5.71
C GLN A 316 -4.91 -7.48 -6.81
N HIS A 317 -5.40 -7.61 -8.03
CA HIS A 317 -4.86 -6.92 -9.19
C HIS A 317 -5.11 -5.41 -9.12
N TRP A 318 -6.20 -4.97 -8.48
CA TRP A 318 -6.42 -3.55 -8.16
C TRP A 318 -5.25 -2.95 -7.36
N VAL A 319 -4.84 -3.64 -6.30
CA VAL A 319 -3.75 -3.20 -5.42
C VAL A 319 -2.43 -3.19 -6.18
N GLN A 320 -2.16 -4.22 -6.98
CA GLN A 320 -0.94 -4.33 -7.78
C GLN A 320 -0.83 -3.20 -8.82
N LEU A 321 -1.90 -2.91 -9.56
CA LEU A 321 -1.92 -1.82 -10.54
C LEU A 321 -1.69 -0.47 -9.87
N GLN A 322 -2.29 -0.24 -8.69
CA GLN A 322 -2.07 0.99 -7.94
C GLN A 322 -0.62 1.09 -7.44
N GLU A 323 -0.05 0.02 -6.87
CA GLU A 323 1.35 -0.01 -6.42
C GLU A 323 2.28 0.35 -7.57
N VAL A 324 2.13 -0.30 -8.73
CA VAL A 324 2.99 -0.04 -9.89
C VAL A 324 2.80 1.35 -10.48
N LYS A 325 1.56 1.83 -10.58
CA LYS A 325 1.29 3.20 -11.01
C LYS A 325 2.02 4.21 -10.12
N THR A 326 1.88 4.08 -8.80
CA THR A 326 2.55 4.95 -7.84
C THR A 326 4.07 4.86 -7.99
N GLN A 327 4.64 3.67 -8.17
CA GLN A 327 6.09 3.55 -8.37
C GLN A 327 6.58 4.21 -9.66
N PHE A 328 5.81 4.14 -10.75
CA PHE A 328 6.15 4.89 -11.96
C PHE A 328 6.08 6.40 -11.73
N GLU A 329 5.00 6.91 -11.12
CA GLU A 329 4.83 8.34 -10.81
C GLU A 329 5.93 8.86 -9.88
N ASP A 330 6.23 8.14 -8.80
CA ASP A 330 7.30 8.47 -7.86
C ASP A 330 8.67 8.48 -8.56
N PHE A 331 8.92 7.51 -9.45
CA PHE A 331 10.14 7.50 -10.24
C PHE A 331 10.25 8.74 -11.14
N GLU A 332 9.17 9.13 -11.83
CA GLU A 332 9.18 10.31 -12.71
C GLU A 332 9.41 11.61 -11.92
N ILE A 333 8.78 11.77 -10.76
CA ILE A 333 8.96 12.94 -9.89
C ILE A 333 10.41 13.02 -9.40
N ASN A 334 10.97 11.91 -8.92
CA ASN A 334 12.34 11.87 -8.41
C ASN A 334 13.38 12.05 -9.53
N ARG A 335 13.11 11.47 -10.71
CA ARG A 335 13.90 11.67 -11.94
C ARG A 335 13.97 13.16 -12.29
N ASP A 336 12.82 13.83 -12.35
CA ASP A 336 12.76 15.24 -12.76
C ASP A 336 13.45 16.16 -11.75
N LYS A 337 13.26 15.90 -10.45
CA LYS A 337 13.96 16.62 -9.38
C LYS A 337 15.47 16.50 -9.52
N LEU A 338 15.95 15.30 -9.79
CA LEU A 338 17.37 15.00 -9.85
C LEU A 338 18.01 15.53 -11.15
N ASP A 339 17.32 15.41 -12.28
CA ASP A 339 17.76 15.99 -13.56
C ASP A 339 17.87 17.51 -13.49
N GLN A 340 16.87 18.19 -12.90
CA GLN A 340 16.90 19.65 -12.72
C GLN A 340 18.05 20.09 -11.81
N TRP A 341 18.25 19.41 -10.68
CA TRP A 341 19.32 19.76 -9.75
C TRP A 341 20.70 19.53 -10.37
N LEU A 342 20.95 18.35 -10.96
CA LEU A 342 22.22 18.04 -11.61
C LEU A 342 22.51 19.04 -12.73
N THR A 343 21.55 19.31 -13.61
CA THR A 343 21.73 20.24 -14.72
C THR A 343 22.06 21.65 -14.23
N SER A 344 21.40 22.14 -13.16
CA SER A 344 21.71 23.44 -12.55
C SER A 344 23.15 23.48 -12.03
N LYS A 345 23.55 22.48 -11.25
CA LYS A 345 24.89 22.44 -10.63
C LYS A 345 26.00 22.24 -11.65
N GLU A 346 25.81 21.37 -12.64
CA GLU A 346 26.72 21.17 -13.77
C GLU A 346 26.92 22.48 -14.55
N ASP A 347 25.84 23.22 -14.83
CA ASP A 347 25.91 24.52 -15.50
C ASP A 347 26.58 25.60 -14.63
N GLU A 348 26.32 25.62 -13.33
CA GLU A 348 26.96 26.54 -12.39
C GLU A 348 28.47 26.28 -12.32
N ILE A 349 28.91 25.03 -12.19
CA ILE A 349 30.34 24.65 -12.26
C ILE A 349 30.96 25.16 -13.57
N ARG A 350 30.32 24.92 -14.72
CA ARG A 350 30.81 25.38 -16.02
C ARG A 350 30.92 26.91 -16.12
N LYS A 351 30.01 27.65 -15.47
CA LYS A 351 29.97 29.12 -15.48
C LYS A 351 30.94 29.77 -14.51
N THR A 352 31.40 29.06 -13.46
CA THR A 352 32.33 29.60 -12.47
C THR A 352 33.75 29.85 -13.05
N ASN A 353 33.86 30.87 -13.88
CA ASN A 353 35.11 31.58 -14.23
C ASN A 353 35.26 32.88 -13.40
N THR A 354 34.50 33.03 -12.31
CA THR A 354 34.45 34.23 -11.45
C THR A 354 35.22 34.05 -10.13
N LYS A 355 35.43 35.16 -9.43
CA LYS A 355 36.33 35.35 -8.26
C LYS A 355 36.32 34.19 -7.26
N ASP A 356 37.50 33.87 -6.72
CA ASP A 356 37.76 32.69 -5.86
C ASP A 356 36.82 32.57 -4.65
N THR A 357 36.35 33.69 -4.08
CA THR A 357 35.40 33.69 -2.94
C THR A 357 34.02 33.14 -3.30
N ASP A 358 33.51 33.45 -4.50
CA ASP A 358 32.19 32.97 -4.95
C ASP A 358 32.22 31.46 -5.23
N LYS A 359 33.38 30.95 -5.68
CA LYS A 359 33.61 29.52 -5.92
C LYS A 359 33.61 28.71 -4.63
N VAL A 360 34.27 29.19 -3.57
CA VAL A 360 34.33 28.49 -2.27
C VAL A 360 32.92 28.32 -1.69
N HIS A 361 32.11 29.36 -1.71
CA HIS A 361 30.74 29.29 -1.22
C HIS A 361 29.89 28.31 -2.03
N PHE A 362 29.99 28.35 -3.37
CA PHE A 362 29.28 27.42 -4.25
C PHE A 362 29.66 25.96 -3.98
N ILE A 363 30.95 25.65 -3.81
CA ILE A 363 31.42 24.29 -3.52
C ILE A 363 30.85 23.81 -2.18
N GLN A 364 31.00 24.60 -1.11
CA GLN A 364 30.50 24.23 0.22
C GLN A 364 28.99 24.02 0.23
N GLN A 365 28.24 24.88 -0.47
CA GLN A 365 26.80 24.74 -0.60
C GLN A 365 26.44 23.46 -1.35
N THR A 366 27.10 23.19 -2.48
CA THR A 366 26.81 22.01 -3.28
C THR A 366 27.19 20.72 -2.55
N GLU A 367 28.33 20.71 -1.84
CA GLU A 367 28.74 19.59 -0.98
C GLU A 367 27.71 19.28 0.11
N SER A 368 27.08 20.29 0.72
CA SER A 368 26.02 20.09 1.70
C SER A 368 24.72 19.52 1.11
N GLU A 369 24.46 19.71 -0.18
CA GLU A 369 23.25 19.23 -0.88
C GLU A 369 23.42 17.81 -1.46
N ILE A 370 24.65 17.28 -1.53
CA ILE A 370 24.93 15.94 -2.11
C ILE A 370 24.18 14.83 -1.37
N ASP A 371 24.19 14.85 -0.04
CA ASP A 371 23.56 13.80 0.78
C ASP A 371 22.05 13.71 0.51
N ASP A 372 21.39 14.86 0.31
CA ASP A 372 19.96 14.92 0.00
C ASP A 372 19.66 14.34 -1.39
N ILE A 373 20.53 14.57 -2.36
CA ILE A 373 20.36 14.05 -3.73
C ILE A 373 20.69 12.56 -3.80
N GLN A 374 21.66 12.08 -3.02
CA GLN A 374 21.91 10.65 -2.86
C GLN A 374 20.70 9.92 -2.29
N GLN A 375 19.95 10.53 -1.36
CA GLN A 375 18.68 9.98 -0.89
C GLN A 375 17.65 9.89 -2.03
N VAL A 376 17.59 10.87 -2.93
CA VAL A 376 16.70 10.81 -4.11
C VAL A 376 17.08 9.66 -5.04
N ILE A 377 18.38 9.38 -5.25
CA ILE A 377 18.82 8.19 -6.00
C ILE A 377 18.35 6.91 -5.31
N HIS A 378 18.45 6.82 -3.99
CA HIS A 378 17.94 5.67 -3.24
C HIS A 378 16.41 5.51 -3.38
N LEU A 379 15.65 6.60 -3.49
CA LEU A 379 14.22 6.53 -3.77
C LEU A 379 13.94 5.97 -5.16
N LEU A 380 14.73 6.36 -6.18
CA LEU A 380 14.65 5.76 -7.52
C LEU A 380 14.95 4.26 -7.48
N ASP A 381 15.95 3.84 -6.70
CA ASP A 381 16.29 2.42 -6.50
C ASP A 381 15.15 1.64 -5.85
N ASN A 382 14.50 2.22 -4.84
CA ASN A 382 13.34 1.60 -4.21
C ASN A 382 12.20 1.40 -5.21
N SER A 383 11.89 2.42 -6.03
CA SER A 383 10.86 2.31 -7.06
C SER A 383 11.22 1.26 -8.12
N LEU A 384 12.47 1.20 -8.56
CA LEU A 384 12.94 0.15 -9.48
C LEU A 384 12.87 -1.24 -8.86
N ASN A 385 13.24 -1.41 -7.59
CA ASN A 385 13.17 -2.70 -6.91
C ASN A 385 11.71 -3.20 -6.77
N LEU A 386 10.77 -2.30 -6.50
CA LEU A 386 9.34 -2.62 -6.42
C LEU A 386 8.78 -2.96 -7.80
N LEU A 387 9.11 -2.16 -8.83
CA LEU A 387 8.74 -2.44 -10.22
C LEU A 387 9.34 -3.75 -10.73
N GLY A 388 10.54 -4.11 -10.30
CA GLY A 388 11.22 -5.36 -10.66
C GLY A 388 10.53 -6.63 -10.15
N LYS A 389 9.53 -6.53 -9.26
CA LYS A 389 8.66 -7.65 -8.89
C LYS A 389 7.68 -8.03 -10.00
N TYR A 390 7.30 -7.06 -10.83
CA TYR A 390 6.26 -7.20 -11.86
C TYR A 390 6.84 -7.25 -13.27
N PHE A 391 7.97 -6.58 -13.48
CA PHE A 391 8.64 -6.52 -14.78
C PHE A 391 9.96 -7.26 -14.73
N ASP A 392 10.13 -8.23 -15.62
CA ASP A 392 11.41 -8.88 -15.82
C ASP A 392 12.38 -7.90 -16.54
N PRO A 393 13.57 -7.63 -15.97
CA PRO A 393 14.57 -6.74 -16.55
C PRO A 393 14.99 -7.10 -17.97
N VAL A 394 14.81 -8.35 -18.40
CA VAL A 394 15.20 -8.81 -19.75
C VAL A 394 14.12 -8.57 -20.79
N SER A 395 12.84 -8.60 -20.41
CA SER A 395 11.71 -8.52 -21.35
C SER A 395 11.07 -7.13 -21.41
N SER A 396 11.02 -6.39 -20.30
CA SER A 396 10.41 -5.06 -20.27
C SER A 396 11.38 -3.99 -20.79
N ASN A 397 11.03 -3.35 -21.92
CA ASN A 397 11.80 -2.25 -22.47
C ASN A 397 11.71 -1.00 -21.60
N LYS A 398 10.53 -0.70 -21.04
CA LYS A 398 10.39 0.45 -20.12
C LYS A 398 11.29 0.28 -18.90
N PHE A 399 11.26 -0.89 -18.26
CA PHE A 399 12.06 -1.12 -17.06
C PHE A 399 13.57 -0.96 -17.32
N LYS A 400 14.07 -1.44 -18.47
CA LYS A 400 15.45 -1.21 -18.91
C LYS A 400 15.77 0.27 -19.03
N ILE A 401 14.90 1.05 -19.69
CA ILE A 401 15.09 2.49 -19.87
C ILE A 401 15.16 3.21 -18.51
N LEU A 402 14.29 2.86 -17.56
CA LEU A 402 14.32 3.47 -16.23
C LEU A 402 15.63 3.14 -15.49
N ASN A 403 16.10 1.90 -15.60
CA ASN A 403 17.38 1.49 -15.00
C ASN A 403 18.57 2.21 -15.65
N GLU A 404 18.56 2.38 -16.97
CA GLU A 404 19.57 3.17 -17.69
C GLU A 404 19.57 4.65 -17.26
N GLN A 405 18.38 5.25 -17.09
CA GLN A 405 18.24 6.62 -16.59
C GLN A 405 18.83 6.76 -15.18
N ARG A 406 18.50 5.84 -14.27
CA ARG A 406 19.06 5.79 -12.92
C ARG A 406 20.59 5.72 -12.95
N ASN A 407 21.15 4.84 -13.78
CA ASN A 407 22.61 4.71 -13.90
C ASN A 407 23.27 5.95 -14.49
N ASN A 408 22.61 6.61 -15.45
CA ASN A 408 23.10 7.87 -16.01
C ASN A 408 23.21 8.96 -14.94
N PHE A 409 22.21 9.06 -14.06
CA PHE A 409 22.23 10.02 -12.96
C PHE A 409 23.34 9.75 -11.94
N GLU A 410 23.58 8.49 -11.58
CA GLU A 410 24.68 8.13 -10.69
C GLU A 410 26.05 8.49 -11.30
N GLN A 411 26.22 8.27 -12.62
CA GLN A 411 27.42 8.67 -13.34
C GLN A 411 27.60 10.18 -13.37
N ARG A 412 26.54 10.94 -13.66
CA ARG A 412 26.56 12.42 -13.64
C ARG A 412 26.90 12.96 -12.26
N LEU A 413 26.30 12.42 -11.20
CA LEU A 413 26.61 12.82 -9.83
C LEU A 413 28.08 12.54 -9.48
N THR A 414 28.59 11.36 -9.86
CA THR A 414 30.00 11.02 -9.65
C THR A 414 30.93 12.00 -10.37
N GLN A 415 30.63 12.33 -11.63
CA GLN A 415 31.39 13.31 -12.39
C GLN A 415 31.33 14.71 -11.75
N LEU A 416 30.17 15.14 -11.27
CA LEU A 416 30.01 16.43 -10.58
C LEU A 416 30.86 16.48 -9.31
N ILE A 417 30.90 15.39 -8.52
CA ILE A 417 31.73 15.29 -7.32
C ILE A 417 33.21 15.41 -7.69
N ASP A 418 33.66 14.71 -8.72
CA ASP A 418 35.03 14.78 -9.21
C ASP A 418 35.39 16.22 -9.66
N ASP A 419 34.49 16.89 -10.39
CA ASP A 419 34.67 18.26 -10.85
C ASP A 419 34.74 19.25 -9.67
N LEU A 420 33.93 19.06 -8.62
CA LEU A 420 33.97 19.85 -7.39
C LEU A 420 35.30 19.67 -6.64
N GLN A 421 35.78 18.43 -6.52
CA GLN A 421 37.07 18.14 -5.91
C GLN A 421 38.22 18.79 -6.68
N GLN A 422 38.19 18.74 -8.01
CA GLN A 422 39.17 19.41 -8.86
C GLN A 422 39.12 20.94 -8.67
N CYS A 423 37.93 21.54 -8.64
CA CYS A 423 37.78 22.97 -8.36
C CYS A 423 38.36 23.36 -6.99
N SER A 424 38.08 22.55 -5.96
CA SER A 424 38.63 22.75 -4.60
C SER A 424 40.16 22.67 -4.56
N LEU A 425 40.76 21.72 -5.29
CA LEU A 425 42.22 21.61 -5.42
C LEU A 425 42.83 22.80 -6.15
N GLN A 426 42.22 23.26 -7.23
CA GLN A 426 42.69 24.44 -7.98
C GLN A 426 42.65 25.71 -7.14
N LEU A 427 41.61 25.90 -6.32
CA LEU A 427 41.51 27.03 -5.39
C LEU A 427 42.66 27.02 -4.37
N LYS A 428 42.93 25.87 -3.74
CA LYS A 428 44.05 25.73 -2.79
C LYS A 428 45.40 26.06 -3.44
N GLN A 429 45.65 25.56 -4.65
CA GLN A 429 46.90 25.83 -5.37
C GLN A 429 47.02 27.30 -5.81
N SER A 430 45.91 27.95 -6.17
CA SER A 430 45.87 29.38 -6.51
C SER A 430 46.19 30.25 -5.29
N ASP A 431 45.56 29.96 -4.14
CA ASP A 431 45.81 30.65 -2.88
C ASP A 431 47.28 30.51 -2.43
N ASP A 432 47.84 29.29 -2.51
CA ASP A 432 49.25 29.03 -2.18
C ASP A 432 50.19 29.81 -3.12
N SER A 433 49.88 29.85 -4.42
CA SER A 433 50.68 30.56 -5.43
C SER A 433 50.63 32.08 -5.24
N ILE A 434 49.46 32.63 -4.93
CA ILE A 434 49.27 34.05 -4.62
C ILE A 434 50.03 34.42 -3.35
N ASN A 435 49.95 33.59 -2.31
CA ASN A 435 50.67 33.81 -1.05
C ASN A 435 52.19 33.78 -1.27
N LYS A 436 52.69 32.79 -2.02
CA LYS A 436 54.11 32.69 -2.37
C LYS A 436 54.60 33.88 -3.20
N ASN A 437 53.84 34.32 -4.20
CA ASN A 437 54.18 35.50 -5.01
C ASN A 437 54.20 36.78 -4.17
N ARG A 438 53.27 36.92 -3.22
CA ARG A 438 53.26 38.04 -2.28
C ARG A 438 54.49 38.04 -1.38
N GLN A 439 54.89 36.88 -0.85
CA GLN A 439 56.09 36.75 -0.04
C GLN A 439 57.37 37.08 -0.83
N ILE A 440 57.48 36.60 -2.08
CA ILE A 440 58.61 36.92 -2.98
C ILE A 440 58.69 38.44 -3.24
N SER A 441 57.55 39.08 -3.53
CA SER A 441 57.50 40.54 -3.72
C SER A 441 57.95 41.29 -2.46
N MET A 442 57.43 40.90 -1.29
CA MET A 442 57.79 41.52 -0.01
C MET A 442 59.29 41.36 0.32
N LYS A 443 59.88 40.19 0.03
CA LYS A 443 61.31 39.95 0.20
C LYS A 443 62.14 40.80 -0.77
N SER A 444 61.75 40.85 -2.05
CA SER A 444 62.42 41.67 -3.06
C SER A 444 62.39 43.16 -2.74
N ASP A 445 61.25 43.67 -2.28
CA ASP A 445 61.10 45.09 -1.89
C ASP A 445 61.95 45.41 -0.66
N PHE A 446 62.04 44.48 0.29
CA PHE A 446 62.91 44.61 1.44
C PHE A 446 64.39 44.61 1.07
N ASP A 447 64.83 43.68 0.21
CA ASP A 447 66.22 43.56 -0.23
C ASP A 447 66.68 44.83 -0.97
N LEU A 448 65.83 45.42 -1.83
CA LEU A 448 66.08 46.71 -2.50
C LEU A 448 66.23 47.88 -1.51
N SER A 449 65.48 47.85 -0.40
CA SER A 449 65.60 48.86 0.65
C SER A 449 66.87 48.62 1.49
N ALA A 450 67.24 47.36 1.74
CA ALA A 450 68.45 46.97 2.43
C ALA A 450 69.71 47.46 1.71
N GLU A 451 69.76 47.34 0.37
CA GLU A 451 70.88 47.81 -0.45
C GLU A 451 71.14 49.32 -0.27
N LYS A 452 70.08 50.14 -0.23
CA LYS A 452 70.22 51.59 -0.01
C LYS A 452 70.78 51.93 1.37
N HIS A 453 70.37 51.18 2.40
CA HIS A 453 70.89 51.33 3.75
C HIS A 453 72.36 50.89 3.83
N ILE A 454 72.72 49.77 3.20
CA ILE A 454 74.11 49.28 3.14
C ILE A 454 75.01 50.28 2.42
N GLU A 455 74.62 50.76 1.23
CA GLU A 455 75.42 51.73 0.46
C GLU A 455 75.64 53.03 1.24
N TRP A 456 74.61 53.49 1.95
CA TRP A 456 74.74 54.66 2.82
C TRP A 456 75.72 54.40 3.98
N ILE A 457 75.58 53.28 4.69
CA ILE A 457 76.49 52.90 5.79
C ILE A 457 77.92 52.78 5.26
N ASP A 458 78.14 52.07 4.15
CA ASP A 458 79.45 51.90 3.51
C ASP A 458 80.08 53.25 3.17
N ASN A 459 79.30 54.20 2.65
CA ASN A 459 79.79 55.53 2.31
C ASN A 459 80.21 56.33 3.57
N ILE A 460 79.42 56.27 4.65
CA ILE A 460 79.76 56.95 5.91
C ILE A 460 80.98 56.29 6.57
N GLU A 461 81.04 54.95 6.64
CA GLU A 461 82.20 54.21 7.15
C GLU A 461 83.47 54.55 6.35
N ARG A 462 83.37 54.70 5.02
CA ARG A 462 84.50 55.10 4.18
C ARG A 462 84.99 56.52 4.53
N ILE A 463 84.07 57.47 4.67
CA ILE A 463 84.41 58.86 5.03
C ILE A 463 85.04 58.93 6.42
N LEU A 464 84.56 58.14 7.38
CA LEU A 464 85.11 58.09 8.73
C LEU A 464 86.50 57.41 8.82
N ASN A 465 86.82 56.52 7.88
CA ASN A 465 88.09 55.78 7.85
C ASN A 465 89.17 56.44 6.97
N GLU A 466 88.90 57.57 6.31
CA GLU A 466 89.93 58.32 5.56
C GLU A 466 90.84 59.11 6.51
N GLU A 467 92.15 58.85 6.48
CA GLU A 467 93.16 59.61 7.25
C GLU A 467 93.40 60.99 6.63
N LEU A 468 92.94 62.05 7.31
CA LEU A 468 92.98 63.44 6.83
C LEU A 468 93.76 64.37 7.79
N GLN A 469 94.15 65.55 7.30
CA GLN A 469 94.80 66.58 8.11
C GLN A 469 93.83 67.16 9.15
N PRO A 470 94.30 67.59 10.36
CA PRO A 470 93.43 67.94 11.49
C PRO A 470 92.39 69.05 11.20
N GLU A 471 92.71 70.00 10.33
CA GLU A 471 91.81 71.10 9.94
C GLU A 471 90.69 70.65 8.98
N GLU A 472 90.95 69.66 8.11
CA GLU A 472 89.96 69.09 7.19
C GLU A 472 89.07 68.06 7.89
N GLN A 473 89.60 67.41 8.92
CA GLN A 473 88.92 66.36 9.69
C GLN A 473 87.71 66.91 10.48
N GLU A 474 87.79 68.14 10.99
CA GLU A 474 86.68 68.76 11.75
C GLU A 474 85.47 69.03 10.86
N ASP A 475 85.67 69.63 9.69
CA ASP A 475 84.58 69.98 8.77
C ASP A 475 83.94 68.74 8.14
N ILE A 476 84.74 67.70 7.86
CA ILE A 476 84.25 66.42 7.35
C ILE A 476 83.41 65.69 8.41
N ILE A 477 83.87 65.61 9.67
CA ILE A 477 83.09 64.97 10.74
C ILE A 477 81.82 65.76 11.06
N ARG A 478 81.85 67.11 11.02
CA ARG A 478 80.66 67.95 11.14
C ARG A 478 79.66 67.65 10.01
N ASN A 479 80.13 67.52 8.77
CA ASN A 479 79.28 67.18 7.62
C ASN A 479 78.72 65.75 7.67
N VAL A 480 79.51 64.78 8.12
CA VAL A 480 79.05 63.41 8.40
C VAL A 480 77.97 63.42 9.48
N LYS A 481 78.14 64.19 10.55
CA LYS A 481 77.14 64.34 11.61
C LYS A 481 75.84 64.97 11.10
N ILE A 482 75.92 66.03 10.29
CA ILE A 482 74.74 66.62 9.66
C ILE A 482 74.04 65.59 8.76
N THR A 483 74.79 64.83 7.98
CA THR A 483 74.26 63.78 7.10
C THR A 483 73.64 62.62 7.89
N TYR A 484 74.26 62.21 9.01
CA TYR A 484 73.73 61.21 9.94
C TYR A 484 72.45 61.67 10.63
N LEU A 485 72.39 62.93 11.10
CA LEU A 485 71.19 63.51 11.71
C LEU A 485 70.04 63.73 10.71
N LEU A 486 70.37 63.96 9.45
CA LEU A 486 69.39 64.06 8.35
C LEU A 486 68.96 62.68 7.85
N TYR A 487 69.75 61.64 8.06
CA TYR A 487 69.39 60.25 7.76
C TYR A 487 68.57 59.71 8.94
N ASP A 488 67.26 59.85 8.79
CA ASP A 488 66.24 59.55 9.78
C ASP A 488 66.45 58.21 10.53
N ASP A 489 66.87 58.27 11.80
CA ASP A 489 67.06 57.09 12.67
C ASP A 489 65.74 56.32 12.86
N ASP A 490 64.59 56.99 12.74
CA ASP A 490 63.30 56.34 12.80
C ASP A 490 63.00 55.54 11.52
N HIS A 491 63.45 56.02 10.36
CA HIS A 491 63.35 55.25 9.10
C HIS A 491 64.16 53.95 9.16
N PHE A 492 65.36 53.96 9.74
CA PHE A 492 66.15 52.73 9.89
C PHE A 492 65.50 51.76 10.89
N LYS A 493 64.92 52.26 12.00
CA LYS A 493 64.17 51.42 12.95
C LYS A 493 62.94 50.79 12.30
N GLU A 494 62.18 51.55 11.51
CA GLU A 494 61.02 51.05 10.76
C GLU A 494 61.42 49.97 9.75
N PHE A 495 62.55 50.16 9.06
CA PHE A 495 63.12 49.16 8.17
C PHE A 495 63.46 47.84 8.91
N ILE A 496 64.16 47.92 10.06
CA ILE A 496 64.49 46.74 10.87
C ILE A 496 63.22 46.05 11.40
N GLN A 497 62.20 46.83 11.80
CA GLN A 497 60.93 46.27 12.23
C GLN A 497 60.21 45.52 11.10
N THR A 498 60.26 46.07 9.89
CA THR A 498 59.71 45.44 8.69
C THR A 498 60.43 44.13 8.38
N GLY A 499 61.77 44.09 8.45
CA GLY A 499 62.55 42.86 8.26
C GLY A 499 62.29 41.80 9.34
N ASN A 500 62.11 42.20 10.61
CA ASN A 500 61.73 41.26 11.67
C ASN A 500 60.33 40.65 11.45
N ASN A 501 59.39 41.44 10.93
CA ASN A 501 58.06 40.95 10.56
C ASN A 501 58.14 39.93 9.40
N ILE A 502 58.97 40.19 8.39
CA ILE A 502 59.22 39.26 7.27
C ILE A 502 59.86 37.97 7.78
N THR A 503 60.86 38.07 8.67
CA THR A 503 61.50 36.89 9.30
C THR A 503 60.47 36.02 10.02
N LYS A 504 59.52 36.63 10.73
CA LYS A 504 58.44 35.90 11.41
C LYS A 504 57.51 35.20 10.42
N GLN A 505 57.12 35.88 9.35
CA GLN A 505 56.25 35.31 8.31
C GLN A 505 56.93 34.13 7.58
N LEU A 506 58.23 34.19 7.34
CA LEU A 506 59.00 33.08 6.75
C LEU A 506 59.05 31.87 7.69
N LYS A 507 59.22 32.09 8.99
CA LYS A 507 59.17 31.02 10.01
C LYS A 507 57.79 30.38 10.12
N ASP A 508 56.73 31.19 10.06
CA ASP A 508 55.35 30.70 10.08
C ASP A 508 54.99 29.89 8.80
N ALA A 509 55.77 30.04 7.72
CA ALA A 509 55.63 29.35 6.45
C ALA A 509 56.60 28.17 6.24
N ASP A 510 57.34 27.74 7.28
CA ASP A 510 58.39 26.70 7.22
C ASP A 510 59.50 26.96 6.17
N GLU A 511 59.75 28.22 5.80
CA GLU A 511 60.85 28.62 4.90
C GLU A 511 62.13 28.98 5.67
N ASP A 512 63.31 28.74 5.07
CA ASP A 512 64.60 29.03 5.70
C ASP A 512 64.82 30.55 5.84
N SER A 513 64.65 31.05 7.07
CA SER A 513 64.82 32.46 7.42
C SER A 513 66.22 32.79 7.95
N THR A 514 67.14 31.82 8.01
CA THR A 514 68.39 31.96 8.78
C THR A 514 69.35 32.99 8.18
N GLU A 515 69.52 33.00 6.85
CA GLU A 515 70.34 33.99 6.15
C GLU A 515 69.79 35.42 6.30
N HIS A 516 68.47 35.60 6.15
CA HIS A 516 67.83 36.91 6.27
C HIS A 516 67.91 37.45 7.71
N GLU A 517 67.71 36.58 8.71
CA GLU A 517 67.87 36.95 10.13
C GLU A 517 69.33 37.32 10.44
N PHE A 518 70.31 36.62 9.85
CA PHE A 518 71.73 36.94 10.01
C PHE A 518 72.10 38.28 9.36
N ALA A 519 71.61 38.55 8.15
CA ALA A 519 71.83 39.82 7.45
C ALA A 519 71.27 41.01 8.25
N LEU A 520 70.04 40.89 8.76
CA LEU A 520 69.40 41.89 9.62
C LEU A 520 70.20 42.18 10.90
N LYS A 521 70.66 41.13 11.60
CA LYS A 521 71.50 41.27 12.80
C LYS A 521 72.82 41.96 12.48
N THR A 522 73.43 41.62 11.35
CA THR A 522 74.69 42.22 10.90
C THR A 522 74.51 43.70 10.58
N LEU A 523 73.46 44.07 9.84
CA LEU A 523 73.17 45.47 9.50
C LEU A 523 72.88 46.31 10.75
N LYS A 524 72.08 45.77 11.68
CA LYS A 524 71.80 46.42 12.97
C LYS A 524 73.06 46.65 13.80
N LYS A 525 73.98 45.68 13.78
CA LYS A 525 75.27 45.80 14.46
C LYS A 525 76.13 46.90 13.83
N ARG A 526 76.26 46.91 12.50
CA ARG A 526 77.01 47.95 11.76
C ARG A 526 76.47 49.35 12.03
N TRP A 527 75.14 49.52 12.03
CA TRP A 527 74.50 50.79 12.38
C TRP A 527 74.88 51.28 13.78
N HIS A 528 74.89 50.38 14.77
CA HIS A 528 75.26 50.73 16.14
C HIS A 528 76.75 51.09 16.27
N GLU A 529 77.63 50.31 15.63
CA GLU A 529 79.07 50.58 15.59
C GLU A 529 79.37 51.92 14.89
N LEU A 530 78.65 52.24 13.81
CA LEU A 530 78.74 53.53 13.13
C LEU A 530 78.37 54.69 14.06
N HIS A 531 77.28 54.55 14.81
CA HIS A 531 76.84 55.56 15.77
C HIS A 531 77.89 55.79 16.87
N GLU A 532 78.45 54.71 17.42
CA GLU A 532 79.53 54.80 18.42
C GLU A 532 80.80 55.44 17.84
N GLN A 533 81.17 55.12 16.60
CA GLN A 533 82.33 55.73 15.93
C GLN A 533 82.12 57.23 15.72
N ILE A 534 80.94 57.67 15.31
CA ILE A 534 80.62 59.10 15.15
C ILE A 534 80.70 59.83 16.50
N LEU A 535 80.14 59.24 17.58
CA LEU A 535 80.20 59.81 18.93
C LEU A 535 81.64 59.90 19.45
N LYS A 536 82.47 58.89 19.18
CA LYS A 536 83.87 58.90 19.56
C LYS A 536 84.67 59.96 18.81
N CYS A 537 84.47 60.08 17.49
CA CYS A 537 85.07 61.13 16.67
C CYS A 537 84.69 62.53 17.17
N GLU A 538 83.45 62.71 17.65
CA GLU A 538 83.00 63.96 18.26
C GLU A 538 83.76 64.28 19.56
N GLN A 539 83.88 63.31 20.47
CA GLN A 539 84.63 63.49 21.72
C GLN A 539 86.11 63.82 21.46
N ASP A 540 86.71 63.15 20.48
CA ASP A 540 88.11 63.38 20.11
C ASP A 540 88.31 64.79 19.52
N ILE A 541 87.36 65.30 18.72
CA ILE A 541 87.35 66.70 18.25
C ILE A 541 87.20 67.68 19.42
N GLU A 542 86.24 67.47 20.33
CA GLU A 542 86.03 68.36 21.48
C GLU A 542 87.25 68.40 22.40
N GLN A 543 87.90 67.27 22.63
CA GLN A 543 89.16 67.20 23.38
C GLN A 543 90.31 67.89 22.64
N SER A 544 90.41 67.75 21.32
CA SER A 544 91.43 68.43 20.52
C SER A 544 91.26 69.95 20.52
N LYS A 545 90.02 70.46 20.46
CA LYS A 545 89.71 71.89 20.62
C LYS A 545 90.05 72.40 21.99
N PHE A 546 89.66 71.66 23.04
CA PHE A 546 90.01 72.01 24.40
C PHE A 546 91.53 72.07 24.60
N SER A 547 92.29 71.14 24.00
CA SER A 547 93.75 71.11 24.03
C SER A 547 94.39 72.26 23.22
N ASN A 548 93.86 72.59 22.04
CA ASN A 548 94.34 73.69 21.21
C ASN A 548 94.04 75.06 21.85
N ASP A 549 92.84 75.24 22.41
CA ASP A 549 92.46 76.43 23.17
C ASP A 549 93.33 76.58 24.43
N LEU A 550 93.64 75.48 25.13
CA LEU A 550 94.59 75.49 26.26
C LEU A 550 96.00 75.91 25.81
N SER A 551 96.47 75.36 24.68
CA SER A 551 97.78 75.66 24.09
C SER A 551 97.89 77.12 23.66
N GLU A 552 96.86 77.67 23.01
CA GLU A 552 96.81 79.09 22.61
C GLU A 552 96.75 80.01 23.83
N TYR A 553 96.03 79.60 24.89
CA TYR A 553 95.95 80.34 26.16
C TYR A 553 97.29 80.33 26.93
N ILE A 554 98.02 79.21 26.91
CA ILE A 554 99.37 79.07 27.51
C ILE A 554 100.42 79.86 26.70
N THR A 555 100.28 79.96 25.38
CA THR A 555 101.22 80.69 24.50
C THR A 555 100.99 82.22 24.54
N ARG A 556 99.79 82.67 24.95
CA ARG A 556 99.46 84.09 25.18
C ARG A 556 99.87 84.63 26.55
N PHE A 557 100.22 83.77 27.50
CA PHE A 557 100.72 84.12 28.84
C PHE A 557 102.25 84.20 28.82
#